data_AF-A0AB34Z083-F1
#
_entry.id   AF-A0AB34Z083-F1
#
_cell.length_a   1.000
_cell.length_b   1.000
_cell.length_c   1.000
_cell.angle_alpha   90.00
_cell.angle_beta   90.00
_cell.angle_gamma   90.00
#
_symmetry.space_group_name_H-M   'P 1'
#
loop_
_entity.id
_entity.type
_entity.pdbx_description
1 polymer ?
#
loop_
_entity_poly.entity_id
_entity_poly.type
_entity_poly.pdbx_seq_one_letter_code
_entity_poly.pdbx_strand_id
1 'polypeptide(L)'
;MRQATLAWTAFQNMMRTAARDPLWALVALICLPFRIWKPLLGLIIILIAVTFTVGLGGRFALGQLGFGPGSIPYITLDLITLLVLAALVFRLITNPLIVHFGDMDGETHGSARFATPREISPLTRSENGLLIGRDPKSSKLMRYEGPAHLMTIAPTRTGKGVGTIIPNLLTTNRSLICIDPKGENAKIAGRARQQFGPVHVLDPFGATDEPSAAFNPLDRFDLSGLDFAEDASTLADAMVNDEPGMSGEAHWNEEAKALIAGLILRIVAHEPNNRRNLGTLREYLTLAPEQFNALLKQMQETDEAAGLIARAANRHLGKADRERLASSLQHNATHISSTAHVWSLSLADPISILPTLNIATLQCS
;
A
#
# COMPACT_ATOMS: atom_id res chain seq x y z
N MET A 1 4.17 13.08 -29.85
CA MET A 1 4.79 11.88 -30.48
C MET A 1 4.94 12.12 -31.97
N ARG A 2 6.02 11.65 -32.62
CA ARG A 2 6.19 11.79 -34.08
C ARG A 2 5.10 10.95 -34.76
N GLN A 3 4.45 11.49 -35.79
CA GLN A 3 3.37 10.83 -36.53
C GLN A 3 3.76 9.42 -37.02
N ALA A 4 5.02 9.22 -37.40
CA ALA A 4 5.55 7.92 -37.78
C ALA A 4 5.49 6.87 -36.64
N THR A 5 5.73 7.28 -35.39
CA THR A 5 5.64 6.39 -34.22
C THR A 5 4.19 5.98 -33.97
N LEU A 6 3.24 6.92 -34.05
CA LEU A 6 1.81 6.63 -33.91
C LEU A 6 1.30 5.72 -35.04
N ALA A 7 1.73 5.97 -36.28
CA ALA A 7 1.39 5.12 -37.42
C ALA A 7 1.94 3.70 -37.26
N TRP A 8 3.17 3.56 -36.73
CA TRP A 8 3.77 2.26 -36.48
C TRP A 8 3.04 1.49 -35.38
N THR A 9 2.69 2.13 -34.27
CA THR A 9 1.89 1.51 -33.20
C THR A 9 0.52 1.10 -33.72
N ALA A 10 -0.16 1.98 -34.47
CA ALA A 10 -1.45 1.68 -35.08
C ALA A 10 -1.38 0.50 -36.07
N PHE A 11 -0.30 0.40 -36.86
CA PHE A 11 -0.06 -0.73 -37.75
C PHE A 11 0.13 -2.05 -36.98
N GLN A 12 0.94 -2.04 -35.92
CA GLN A 12 1.12 -3.23 -35.07
C GLN A 12 -0.21 -3.67 -34.43
N ASN A 13 -1.04 -2.72 -33.97
CA ASN A 13 -2.35 -3.00 -33.41
C ASN A 13 -3.30 -3.60 -34.45
N MET A 14 -3.35 -3.05 -35.66
CA MET A 14 -4.11 -3.61 -36.78
C MET A 14 -3.71 -5.07 -37.07
N MET A 15 -2.41 -5.36 -37.07
CA MET A 15 -1.89 -6.72 -37.29
C MET A 15 -2.30 -7.68 -36.17
N ARG A 16 -2.30 -7.23 -34.91
CA ARG A 16 -2.77 -8.05 -33.77
C ARG A 16 -4.27 -8.33 -33.88
N THR A 17 -5.07 -7.34 -34.28
CA THR A 17 -6.52 -7.53 -34.49
C THR A 17 -6.79 -8.50 -35.61
N ALA A 18 -6.07 -8.39 -36.73
CA ALA A 18 -6.19 -9.35 -37.84
C ALA A 18 -5.79 -10.77 -37.44
N ALA A 19 -4.81 -10.93 -36.53
CA ALA A 19 -4.44 -12.24 -35.99
C ALA A 19 -5.48 -12.81 -35.01
N ARG A 20 -6.22 -11.95 -34.29
CA ARG A 20 -7.30 -12.36 -33.37
C ARG A 20 -8.60 -12.72 -34.11
N ASP A 21 -8.91 -12.01 -35.19
CA ASP A 21 -10.12 -12.22 -35.99
C ASP A 21 -9.79 -12.30 -37.50
N PRO A 22 -9.50 -13.51 -38.01
CA PRO A 22 -9.15 -13.70 -39.42
C PRO A 22 -10.35 -13.52 -40.36
N LEU A 23 -11.59 -13.70 -39.87
CA LEU A 23 -12.80 -13.50 -40.67
C LEU A 23 -13.05 -12.02 -40.92
N TRP A 24 -12.93 -11.18 -39.89
CA TRP A 24 -12.98 -9.72 -40.05
C TRP A 24 -11.91 -9.22 -41.03
N ALA A 25 -10.68 -9.74 -40.92
CA ALA A 25 -9.58 -9.34 -41.79
C ALA A 25 -9.87 -9.69 -43.27
N LEU A 26 -10.42 -10.88 -43.52
CA LEU A 26 -10.79 -11.34 -44.86
C LEU A 26 -11.95 -10.52 -45.45
N VAL A 27 -12.98 -10.23 -44.65
CA VAL A 27 -14.10 -9.37 -45.07
C VAL A 27 -13.63 -7.95 -45.35
N ALA A 28 -12.77 -7.39 -44.49
CA ALA A 28 -12.19 -6.05 -44.69
C ALA A 28 -11.37 -5.96 -45.99
N LEU A 29 -10.65 -7.03 -46.34
CA LEU A 29 -9.87 -7.11 -47.58
C LEU A 29 -10.78 -7.19 -48.82
N ILE A 30 -11.88 -7.96 -48.76
CA ILE A 30 -12.87 -8.05 -49.84
C ILE A 30 -13.62 -6.73 -50.02
N CYS A 31 -13.96 -6.03 -48.93
CA CYS A 31 -14.66 -4.75 -48.97
C CYS A 31 -13.74 -3.54 -49.24
N LEU A 32 -12.41 -3.74 -49.26
CA LEU A 32 -11.41 -2.70 -49.51
C LEU A 32 -11.69 -1.85 -50.76
N PRO A 33 -11.94 -2.41 -51.96
CA PRO A 33 -12.19 -1.62 -53.17
C PRO A 33 -13.40 -0.69 -53.04
N PHE A 34 -14.43 -1.10 -52.29
CA PHE A 34 -15.64 -0.30 -52.09
C PHE A 34 -15.46 0.78 -51.02
N ARG A 35 -14.64 0.52 -50.00
CA ARG A 35 -14.42 1.43 -48.87
C ARG A 35 -13.36 2.49 -49.16
N ILE A 36 -12.34 2.17 -49.94
CA ILE A 36 -11.19 3.06 -50.18
C ILE A 36 -11.46 4.12 -51.26
N TRP A 37 -12.47 3.94 -52.12
CA TRP A 37 -12.71 4.82 -53.26
C TRP A 37 -12.96 6.28 -52.86
N LYS A 38 -13.78 6.53 -51.82
CA LYS A 38 -14.07 7.90 -51.34
C LYS A 38 -12.82 8.65 -50.83
N PRO A 39 -12.02 8.10 -49.89
CA PRO A 39 -10.79 8.77 -49.45
C PRO A 39 -9.72 8.83 -50.54
N LEU A 40 -9.66 7.85 -51.44
CA LEU A 40 -8.73 7.83 -52.58
C LEU A 40 -9.06 8.94 -53.60
N LEU A 41 -10.34 9.17 -53.89
CA LEU A 41 -10.78 10.30 -54.72
C LEU A 41 -10.42 11.65 -54.09
N GLY A 42 -10.67 11.80 -52.77
CA GLY A 42 -10.29 13.01 -52.03
C GLY A 42 -8.78 13.26 -52.04
N LEU A 43 -7.97 12.20 -51.89
CA LEU A 43 -6.51 12.26 -52.01
C LEU A 43 -6.09 12.74 -53.40
N ILE A 44 -6.64 12.15 -54.46
CA ILE A 44 -6.31 12.52 -55.85
C ILE A 44 -6.64 14.00 -56.10
N ILE A 45 -7.81 14.48 -55.64
CA ILE A 45 -8.21 15.88 -55.81
C ILE A 45 -7.24 16.83 -55.10
N ILE A 46 -6.86 16.53 -53.85
CA ILE A 46 -5.92 17.36 -53.08
C ILE A 46 -4.53 17.36 -53.74
N LEU A 47 -4.04 16.20 -54.20
CA LEU A 47 -2.75 16.12 -54.89
C LEU A 47 -2.74 16.90 -56.20
N ILE A 48 -3.83 16.83 -56.97
CA ILE A 48 -4.00 17.62 -58.21
C ILE A 48 -4.02 19.12 -57.87
N ALA A 49 -4.79 19.54 -56.87
CA ALA A 49 -4.90 20.95 -56.47
C ALA A 49 -3.56 21.53 -55.99
N VAL A 50 -2.80 20.77 -55.21
CA VAL A 50 -1.46 21.18 -54.73
C VAL A 50 -0.47 21.22 -55.89
N THR A 51 -0.47 20.22 -56.76
CA THR A 51 0.43 20.18 -57.93
C THR A 51 0.14 21.33 -58.89
N PHE A 52 -1.15 21.65 -59.11
CA PHE A 52 -1.56 22.74 -59.99
C PHE A 52 -1.24 24.11 -59.40
N THR A 53 -1.57 24.33 -58.12
CA THR A 53 -1.38 25.63 -57.47
C THR A 53 0.09 25.91 -57.16
N VAL A 54 0.78 24.96 -56.52
CA VAL A 54 2.16 25.16 -56.04
C VAL A 54 3.18 24.81 -57.13
N GLY A 55 3.00 23.68 -57.81
CA GLY A 55 3.89 23.26 -58.88
C GLY A 55 3.72 24.13 -60.13
N LEU A 56 2.55 24.09 -60.76
CA LEU A 56 2.33 24.75 -62.05
C LEU A 56 2.20 26.28 -61.91
N GLY A 57 1.47 26.76 -60.91
CA GLY A 57 1.36 28.18 -60.58
C GLY A 57 2.67 28.79 -60.10
N GLY A 58 3.43 28.08 -59.25
CA GLY A 58 4.75 28.53 -58.81
C GLY A 58 5.76 28.58 -59.96
N ARG A 59 5.75 27.59 -60.86
CA ARG A 59 6.55 27.60 -62.10
C ARG A 59 6.17 28.79 -63.00
N PHE A 60 4.88 29.05 -63.20
CA PHE A 60 4.43 30.20 -63.99
C PHE A 60 4.91 31.54 -63.41
N ALA A 61 4.80 31.72 -62.08
CA ALA A 61 5.27 32.92 -61.39
C ALA A 61 6.79 33.10 -61.49
N LEU A 62 7.57 32.03 -61.32
CA LEU A 62 9.02 32.08 -61.49
C LEU A 62 9.42 32.38 -62.94
N GLY A 63 8.64 31.91 -63.92
CA GLY A 63 8.81 32.26 -65.33
C GLY A 63 8.61 33.75 -65.61
N GLN A 64 7.61 34.39 -65.01
CA GLN A 64 7.39 35.84 -65.12
C GLN A 64 8.49 36.67 -64.47
N LEU A 65 9.16 36.12 -63.45
CA LEU A 65 10.32 36.74 -62.80
C LEU A 65 11.64 36.52 -63.56
N GLY A 66 11.60 35.90 -64.75
CA GLY A 66 12.77 35.71 -65.62
C GLY A 66 13.60 34.47 -65.32
N PHE A 67 13.16 33.60 -64.39
CA PHE A 67 13.82 32.33 -64.13
C PHE A 67 13.34 31.27 -65.14
N GLY A 68 14.28 30.64 -65.83
CA GLY A 68 13.98 29.58 -66.80
C GLY A 68 13.93 28.18 -66.17
N PRO A 69 13.33 27.19 -66.86
CA PRO A 69 13.43 25.78 -66.50
C PRO A 69 14.89 25.35 -66.35
N GLY A 70 15.23 24.70 -65.23
CA GLY A 70 16.61 24.27 -64.91
C GLY A 70 17.42 25.26 -64.05
N SER A 71 16.89 26.45 -63.76
CA SER A 71 17.49 27.36 -62.78
C SER A 71 17.33 26.82 -61.34
N ILE A 72 18.24 27.22 -60.44
CA ILE A 72 18.22 26.81 -59.02
C ILE A 72 16.84 27.06 -58.36
N PRO A 73 16.15 28.20 -58.60
CA PRO A 73 14.81 28.44 -58.04
C PRO A 73 13.75 27.45 -58.52
N TYR A 74 13.80 27.03 -59.80
CA TYR A 74 12.87 26.02 -60.35
C TYR A 74 13.08 24.65 -59.71
N ILE A 75 14.34 24.20 -59.62
CA ILE A 75 14.68 22.91 -59.02
C ILE A 75 14.28 22.90 -57.54
N THR A 76 14.52 24.01 -56.84
CA THR A 76 14.17 24.15 -55.42
C THR A 76 12.66 24.10 -55.22
N LEU A 77 11.88 24.81 -56.05
CA LEU A 77 10.41 24.76 -56.00
C LEU A 77 9.88 23.34 -56.26
N ASP A 78 10.44 22.65 -57.24
CA ASP A 78 10.04 21.29 -57.59
C ASP A 78 10.34 20.29 -56.46
N LEU A 79 11.53 20.39 -55.85
CA LEU A 79 11.90 19.57 -54.69
C LEU A 79 11.00 19.83 -53.48
N ILE A 80 10.70 21.10 -53.20
CA ILE A 80 9.77 21.47 -52.11
C ILE A 80 8.37 20.91 -52.40
N THR A 81 7.88 21.08 -53.63
CA THR A 81 6.57 20.55 -54.04
C THR A 81 6.53 19.03 -53.88
N LEU A 82 7.58 18.32 -54.29
CA LEU A 82 7.69 16.87 -54.12
C LEU A 82 7.68 16.46 -52.64
N LEU A 83 8.43 17.15 -51.79
CA LEU A 83 8.46 16.87 -50.35
C LEU A 83 7.11 17.14 -49.68
N VAL A 84 6.41 18.21 -50.07
CA VAL A 84 5.07 18.54 -49.57
C VAL A 84 4.07 17.47 -50.01
N LEU A 85 4.11 17.04 -51.27
CA LEU A 85 3.26 15.95 -51.77
C LEU A 85 3.55 14.64 -51.03
N ALA A 86 4.82 14.29 -50.82
CA ALA A 86 5.21 13.08 -50.08
C ALA A 86 4.71 13.12 -48.63
N ALA A 87 4.84 14.26 -47.94
CA ALA A 87 4.35 14.44 -46.58
C ALA A 87 2.82 14.37 -46.51
N LEU A 88 2.12 14.93 -47.50
CA LEU A 88 0.67 14.94 -47.58
C LEU A 88 0.10 13.55 -47.87
N VAL A 89 0.72 12.80 -48.78
CA VAL A 89 0.41 11.38 -49.03
C VAL A 89 0.64 10.56 -47.77
N PHE A 90 1.80 10.70 -47.13
CA PHE A 90 2.11 9.99 -45.88
C PHE A 90 1.07 10.31 -44.80
N ARG A 91 0.69 11.58 -44.64
CA ARG A 91 -0.30 12.00 -43.64
C ARG A 91 -1.70 11.46 -43.95
N LEU A 92 -2.15 11.53 -45.19
CA LEU A 92 -3.49 11.06 -45.56
C LEU A 92 -3.62 9.54 -45.50
N ILE A 93 -2.56 8.78 -45.76
CA ILE A 93 -2.56 7.32 -45.62
C ILE A 93 -2.52 6.92 -44.13
N THR A 94 -1.68 7.57 -43.33
CA THR A 94 -1.49 7.19 -41.92
C THR A 94 -2.60 7.68 -41.00
N ASN A 95 -3.29 8.78 -41.31
CA ASN A 95 -4.30 9.36 -40.41
C ASN A 95 -5.51 8.44 -40.17
N PRO A 96 -6.14 7.79 -41.18
CA PRO A 96 -7.21 6.82 -40.96
C PRO A 96 -6.73 5.60 -40.15
N LEU A 97 -5.50 5.14 -40.36
CA LEU A 97 -4.89 4.05 -39.61
C LEU A 97 -4.73 4.43 -38.13
N ILE A 98 -4.22 5.63 -37.84
CA ILE A 98 -4.05 6.15 -36.48
C ILE A 98 -5.40 6.36 -35.79
N VAL A 99 -6.40 6.93 -36.48
CA VAL A 99 -7.73 7.15 -35.88
C VAL A 99 -8.43 5.82 -35.56
N HIS A 100 -8.26 4.80 -36.40
CA HIS A 100 -8.95 3.53 -36.23
C HIS A 100 -8.21 2.52 -35.35
N PHE A 101 -6.86 2.54 -35.35
CA PHE A 101 -6.03 1.56 -34.64
C PHE A 101 -4.99 2.18 -33.69
N GLY A 102 -4.85 3.51 -33.68
CA GLY A 102 -3.92 4.22 -32.79
C GLY A 102 -4.35 4.21 -31.34
N ASP A 103 -5.64 3.95 -31.08
CA ASP A 103 -6.23 3.85 -29.74
C ASP A 103 -6.89 2.47 -29.49
N MET A 104 -6.39 1.43 -30.17
CA MET A 104 -6.90 0.05 -30.08
C MET A 104 -6.27 -0.76 -28.94
N ASP A 105 -5.91 -0.08 -27.85
CA ASP A 105 -5.86 -0.70 -26.54
C ASP A 105 -6.83 0.09 -25.67
N GLY A 106 -8.11 -0.30 -25.75
CA GLY A 106 -9.09 0.13 -24.76
C GLY A 106 -8.63 -0.38 -23.39
N GLU A 107 -7.79 0.40 -22.70
CA GLU A 107 -7.52 0.29 -21.28
C GLU A 107 -8.75 0.67 -20.44
N THR A 108 -9.96 0.64 -21.04
CA THR A 108 -11.24 0.94 -20.39
C THR A 108 -11.45 0.12 -19.11
N HIS A 109 -10.79 -1.04 -19.01
CA HIS A 109 -10.81 -1.91 -17.82
C HIS A 109 -9.42 -2.15 -17.20
N GLY A 110 -8.41 -1.37 -17.59
CA GLY A 110 -7.03 -1.45 -17.09
C GLY A 110 -6.08 -2.30 -17.95
N SER A 111 -4.77 -2.08 -17.76
CA SER A 111 -3.68 -2.74 -18.48
C SER A 111 -3.14 -4.01 -17.81
N ALA A 112 -3.92 -4.57 -16.86
CA ALA A 112 -3.52 -5.75 -16.10
C ALA A 112 -3.33 -6.96 -17.02
N ARG A 113 -2.19 -7.63 -16.89
CA ARG A 113 -1.84 -8.84 -17.63
C ARG A 113 -1.06 -9.81 -16.74
N PHE A 114 -1.01 -11.08 -17.13
CA PHE A 114 -0.13 -12.04 -16.50
C PHE A 114 1.35 -11.68 -16.73
N ALA A 115 2.17 -12.00 -15.73
CA ALA A 115 3.61 -11.79 -15.79
C ALA A 115 4.26 -12.68 -16.86
N THR A 116 5.26 -12.13 -17.54
CA THR A 116 6.09 -12.83 -18.51
C THR A 116 7.16 -13.67 -17.80
N PRO A 117 7.73 -14.69 -18.47
CA PRO A 117 8.82 -15.48 -17.88
C PRO A 117 10.03 -14.63 -17.46
N ARG A 118 10.30 -13.52 -18.15
CA ARG A 118 11.39 -12.59 -17.77
C ARG A 118 11.10 -11.86 -16.46
N GLU A 119 9.84 -11.51 -16.22
CA GLU A 119 9.37 -10.86 -14.98
C GLU A 119 9.29 -11.84 -13.80
N ILE A 120 8.98 -13.12 -14.06
CA ILE A 120 8.94 -14.19 -13.03
C ILE A 120 10.35 -14.70 -12.68
N SER A 121 11.29 -14.65 -13.62
CA SER A 121 12.66 -15.15 -13.42
C SER A 121 13.37 -14.61 -12.17
N PRO A 122 13.31 -13.31 -11.80
CA PRO A 122 13.94 -12.85 -10.56
C PRO A 122 13.30 -13.47 -9.31
N LEU A 123 11.98 -13.65 -9.30
CA LEU A 123 11.24 -14.22 -8.16
C LEU A 123 11.55 -15.71 -7.93
N THR A 124 11.90 -16.44 -8.99
CA THR A 124 12.20 -17.89 -8.93
C THR A 124 13.67 -18.21 -8.73
N ARG A 125 14.56 -17.22 -8.81
CA ARG A 125 16.00 -17.37 -8.57
C ARG A 125 16.41 -17.02 -7.15
N SER A 126 15.60 -16.22 -6.45
CA SER A 126 15.89 -15.86 -5.07
C SER A 126 15.55 -17.02 -4.14
N GLU A 127 16.53 -17.42 -3.32
CA GLU A 127 16.31 -18.31 -2.19
C GLU A 127 15.85 -17.54 -0.94
N ASN A 128 15.96 -16.20 -0.96
CA ASN A 128 15.62 -15.31 0.14
C ASN A 128 14.27 -14.61 -0.08
N GLY A 129 13.68 -14.14 1.02
CA GLY A 129 12.41 -13.42 1.02
C GLY A 129 11.20 -14.31 1.25
N LEU A 130 10.04 -13.67 1.27
CA LEU A 130 8.76 -14.30 1.57
C LEU A 130 8.29 -15.13 0.38
N LEU A 131 7.92 -16.38 0.64
CA LEU A 131 7.26 -17.24 -0.34
C LEU A 131 5.90 -16.65 -0.70
N ILE A 132 5.73 -16.31 -1.97
CA ILE A 132 4.49 -15.72 -2.51
C ILE A 132 3.71 -16.68 -3.41
N GLY A 133 4.31 -17.82 -3.78
CA GLY A 133 3.63 -18.85 -4.55
C GLY A 133 4.59 -19.72 -5.34
N ARG A 134 4.06 -20.35 -6.39
CA ARG A 134 4.80 -21.24 -7.29
C ARG A 134 4.51 -20.85 -8.73
N ASP A 135 5.54 -20.77 -9.55
CA ASP A 135 5.35 -20.57 -10.99
C ASP A 135 4.68 -21.81 -11.59
N PRO A 136 3.49 -21.70 -12.20
CA PRO A 136 2.79 -22.85 -12.77
C PRO A 136 3.54 -23.50 -13.92
N LYS A 137 4.46 -22.79 -14.60
CA LYS A 137 5.20 -23.30 -15.76
C LYS A 137 6.45 -24.07 -15.35
N SER A 138 7.32 -23.44 -14.56
CA SER A 138 8.58 -24.06 -14.12
C SER A 138 8.44 -24.88 -12.86
N SER A 139 7.30 -24.81 -12.17
CA SER A 139 7.10 -25.44 -10.86
C SER A 139 8.12 -24.98 -9.79
N LYS A 140 8.79 -23.86 -10.00
CA LYS A 140 9.71 -23.26 -9.02
C LYS A 140 8.95 -22.38 -8.03
N LEU A 141 9.43 -22.34 -6.80
CA LEU A 141 8.91 -21.43 -5.79
C LEU A 141 9.25 -19.98 -6.17
N MET A 142 8.34 -19.07 -5.89
CA MET A 142 8.50 -17.64 -6.11
C MET A 142 8.64 -16.96 -4.75
N ARG A 143 9.72 -16.20 -4.58
CA ARG A 143 9.99 -15.43 -3.36
C ARG A 143 10.09 -13.94 -3.65
N TYR A 144 9.57 -13.14 -2.73
CA TYR A 144 9.61 -11.68 -2.78
C TYR A 144 10.46 -11.14 -1.64
N GLU A 145 11.52 -10.40 -2.00
CA GLU A 145 12.45 -9.77 -1.06
C GLU A 145 12.34 -8.23 -1.05
N GLY A 146 11.43 -7.67 -1.83
CA GLY A 146 11.27 -6.23 -1.91
C GLY A 146 10.63 -5.61 -0.65
N PRO A 147 10.63 -4.26 -0.56
CA PRO A 147 10.16 -3.54 0.62
C PRO A 147 8.63 -3.42 0.72
N ALA A 148 7.88 -3.85 -0.31
CA ALA A 148 6.43 -3.67 -0.32
C ALA A 148 5.73 -4.63 0.65
N HIS A 149 4.56 -4.19 1.15
CA HIS A 149 3.66 -5.05 1.89
C HIS A 149 2.98 -6.07 0.97
N LEU A 150 2.72 -7.26 1.51
CA LEU A 150 2.05 -8.35 0.78
C LEU A 150 0.69 -8.62 1.41
N MET A 151 -0.32 -8.77 0.55
CA MET A 151 -1.67 -9.14 0.95
C MET A 151 -2.06 -10.46 0.30
N THR A 152 -2.43 -11.44 1.13
CA THR A 152 -2.97 -12.73 0.66
C THR A 152 -4.48 -12.74 0.84
N ILE A 153 -5.21 -12.81 -0.27
CA ILE A 153 -6.68 -12.93 -0.27
C ILE A 153 -7.03 -14.38 -0.57
N ALA A 154 -7.66 -15.06 0.38
CA ALA A 154 -7.99 -16.47 0.27
C ALA A 154 -9.27 -16.79 1.08
N PRO A 155 -10.29 -17.44 0.47
CA PRO A 155 -11.47 -17.89 1.21
C PRO A 155 -11.11 -18.88 2.32
N THR A 156 -12.04 -19.11 3.25
CA THR A 156 -11.83 -20.12 4.31
C THR A 156 -11.59 -21.51 3.70
N ARG A 157 -10.71 -22.29 4.34
CA ARG A 157 -10.34 -23.67 3.93
C ARG A 157 -9.67 -23.81 2.55
N THR A 158 -9.18 -22.73 1.95
CA THR A 158 -8.44 -22.77 0.66
C THR A 158 -6.94 -22.92 0.80
N GLY A 159 -6.46 -23.16 2.03
CA GLY A 159 -5.07 -23.48 2.29
C GLY A 159 -4.14 -22.29 2.55
N LYS A 160 -4.65 -21.10 2.92
CA LYS A 160 -3.80 -19.94 3.29
C LYS A 160 -2.73 -20.27 4.35
N GLY A 161 -3.10 -21.09 5.34
CA GLY A 161 -2.21 -21.57 6.38
C GLY A 161 -1.09 -22.45 5.82
N VAL A 162 -1.47 -23.53 5.14
CA VAL A 162 -0.52 -24.55 4.62
C VAL A 162 0.28 -24.09 3.39
N GLY A 163 -0.27 -23.19 2.58
CA GLY A 163 0.31 -22.75 1.31
C GLY A 163 1.20 -21.52 1.42
N THR A 164 0.94 -20.64 2.40
CA THR A 164 1.67 -19.37 2.55
C THR A 164 2.21 -19.17 3.96
N ILE A 165 1.38 -19.25 5.00
CA ILE A 165 1.79 -18.87 6.37
C ILE A 165 2.83 -19.83 6.94
N ILE A 166 2.51 -21.12 7.05
CA ILE A 166 3.42 -22.15 7.62
C ILE A 166 4.72 -22.24 6.83
N PRO A 167 4.74 -22.32 5.48
CA PRO A 167 5.99 -22.32 4.72
C PRO A 167 6.86 -21.08 4.97
N ASN A 168 6.25 -19.90 5.11
CA ASN A 168 7.00 -18.68 5.43
C ASN A 168 7.57 -18.71 6.85
N LEU A 169 6.81 -19.19 7.84
CA LEU A 169 7.33 -19.38 9.20
C LEU A 169 8.52 -20.34 9.21
N LEU A 170 8.44 -21.45 8.47
CA LEU A 170 9.49 -22.46 8.44
C LEU A 170 10.75 -22.04 7.69
N THR A 171 10.65 -21.16 6.68
CA THR A 171 11.76 -20.89 5.75
C THR A 171 12.31 -19.47 5.78
N THR A 172 11.58 -18.50 6.32
CA THR A 172 12.01 -17.10 6.28
C THR A 172 13.03 -16.81 7.36
N ASN A 173 14.28 -16.55 6.98
CA ASN A 173 15.33 -16.15 7.93
C ASN A 173 15.23 -14.64 8.29
N ARG A 174 14.13 -14.24 8.94
CA ARG A 174 13.87 -12.87 9.43
C ARG A 174 13.14 -12.92 10.76
N SER A 175 13.12 -11.79 11.46
CA SER A 175 12.29 -11.64 12.66
C SER A 175 10.82 -11.52 12.25
N LEU A 176 9.92 -12.09 13.05
CA LEU A 176 8.52 -12.18 12.67
C LEU A 176 7.58 -12.10 13.87
N ILE A 177 6.50 -11.34 13.68
CA ILE A 177 5.36 -11.24 14.59
C ILE A 177 4.22 -12.00 13.92
N CYS A 178 3.74 -13.05 14.57
CA CYS A 178 2.68 -13.90 14.04
C CYS A 178 1.42 -13.74 14.91
N ILE A 179 0.34 -13.23 14.32
CA ILE A 179 -0.97 -13.19 14.97
C ILE A 179 -1.67 -14.52 14.70
N ASP A 180 -1.78 -15.34 15.73
CA ASP A 180 -2.26 -16.71 15.67
C ASP A 180 -3.36 -16.97 16.73
N PRO A 181 -4.61 -16.53 16.47
CA PRO A 181 -5.70 -16.66 17.44
C PRO A 181 -6.05 -18.10 17.84
N LYS A 182 -5.59 -19.10 17.05
CA LYS A 182 -5.85 -20.52 17.29
C LYS A 182 -4.65 -21.26 17.88
N GLY A 183 -3.48 -20.63 17.93
CA GLY A 183 -2.23 -21.28 18.35
C GLY A 183 -1.70 -22.36 17.38
N GLU A 184 -2.29 -22.51 16.20
CA GLU A 184 -1.92 -23.57 15.23
C GLU A 184 -0.51 -23.33 14.66
N ASN A 185 -0.18 -22.08 14.35
CA ASN A 185 1.11 -21.71 13.79
C ASN A 185 2.23 -21.87 14.82
N ALA A 186 1.98 -21.46 16.06
CA ALA A 186 2.94 -21.65 17.17
C ALA A 186 3.21 -23.16 17.40
N LYS A 187 2.15 -23.98 17.47
CA LYS A 187 2.25 -25.44 17.65
C LYS A 187 3.02 -26.12 16.50
N ILE A 188 2.78 -25.72 15.25
CA ILE A 188 3.38 -26.37 14.08
C ILE A 188 4.82 -25.89 13.82
N ALA A 189 5.06 -24.58 13.87
CA ALA A 189 6.29 -23.96 13.40
C ALA A 189 7.21 -23.44 14.52
N GLY A 190 6.72 -23.31 15.76
CA GLY A 190 7.44 -22.69 16.88
C GLY A 190 8.80 -23.33 17.15
N ARG A 191 8.87 -24.67 17.21
CA ARG A 191 10.15 -25.38 17.39
C ARG A 191 11.11 -25.18 16.22
N ALA A 192 10.63 -25.22 14.98
CA ALA A 192 11.48 -24.96 13.82
C ALA A 192 12.00 -23.52 13.82
N ARG A 193 11.19 -22.56 14.30
CA ARG A 193 11.59 -21.16 14.44
C ARG A 193 12.75 -20.92 15.40
N GLN A 194 12.93 -21.78 16.42
CA GLN A 194 14.05 -21.69 17.36
C GLN A 194 15.42 -21.81 16.66
N GLN A 195 15.47 -22.38 15.46
CA GLN A 195 16.70 -22.46 14.65
C GLN A 195 17.15 -21.09 14.11
N PHE A 196 16.24 -20.11 14.03
CA PHE A 196 16.53 -18.77 13.52
C PHE A 196 16.72 -17.72 14.64
N GLY A 197 16.34 -18.03 15.87
CA GLY A 197 16.40 -17.12 17.00
C GLY A 197 15.41 -17.49 18.12
N PRO A 198 15.36 -16.70 19.21
CA PRO A 198 14.43 -16.94 20.30
C PRO A 198 12.97 -16.84 19.81
N VAL A 199 12.12 -17.70 20.37
CA VAL A 199 10.69 -17.74 20.07
C VAL A 199 9.93 -17.52 21.36
N HIS A 200 9.13 -16.46 21.39
CA HIS A 200 8.26 -16.13 22.51
C HIS A 200 6.82 -16.26 22.06
N VAL A 201 6.02 -17.01 22.82
CA VAL A 201 4.60 -17.22 22.56
C VAL A 201 3.82 -16.45 23.62
N LEU A 202 3.16 -15.36 23.23
CA LEU A 202 2.24 -14.63 24.11
C LEU A 202 0.87 -15.27 24.01
N ASP A 203 0.56 -16.15 24.95
CA ASP A 203 -0.70 -16.90 25.01
C ASP A 203 -1.38 -16.72 26.37
N PRO A 204 -2.08 -15.58 26.58
CA PRO A 204 -2.74 -15.25 27.83
C PRO A 204 -3.97 -16.14 28.12
N PHE A 205 -4.46 -16.88 27.12
CA PHE A 205 -5.66 -17.70 27.23
C PHE A 205 -5.38 -19.21 27.19
N GLY A 206 -4.11 -19.62 27.05
CA GLY A 206 -3.71 -21.02 27.02
C GLY A 206 -4.18 -21.80 25.78
N ALA A 207 -4.34 -21.15 24.63
CA ALA A 207 -4.75 -21.81 23.38
C ALA A 207 -3.70 -22.81 22.84
N THR A 208 -2.44 -22.63 23.20
CA THR A 208 -1.29 -23.39 22.70
C THR A 208 -0.90 -24.56 23.59
N ASP A 209 -1.40 -24.65 24.83
CA ASP A 209 -0.95 -25.63 25.84
C ASP A 209 0.59 -25.60 26.09
N GLU A 210 1.28 -24.57 25.62
CA GLU A 210 2.73 -24.36 25.77
C GLU A 210 2.98 -23.29 26.86
N PRO A 211 4.19 -23.23 27.45
CA PRO A 211 4.55 -22.16 28.36
C PRO A 211 4.41 -20.78 27.69
N SER A 212 3.51 -19.96 28.22
CA SER A 212 3.27 -18.60 27.76
C SER A 212 4.37 -17.66 28.26
N ALA A 213 4.93 -16.87 27.34
CA ALA A 213 5.86 -15.80 27.67
C ALA A 213 5.13 -14.59 28.24
N ALA A 214 5.85 -13.75 28.97
CA ALA A 214 5.35 -12.51 29.55
C ALA A 214 5.76 -11.29 28.72
N PHE A 215 4.89 -10.30 28.63
CA PHE A 215 5.26 -8.99 28.10
C PHE A 215 4.56 -7.87 28.88
N ASN A 216 5.37 -6.99 29.46
CA ASN A 216 4.90 -5.80 30.13
C ASN A 216 5.32 -4.54 29.35
N PRO A 217 4.39 -3.81 28.71
CA PRO A 217 4.74 -2.64 27.93
C PRO A 217 5.25 -1.47 28.79
N LEU A 218 5.12 -1.52 30.11
CA LEU A 218 5.65 -0.49 31.02
C LEU A 218 7.14 -0.67 31.35
N ASP A 219 7.73 -1.85 31.10
CA ASP A 219 9.16 -2.11 31.39
C ASP A 219 10.11 -1.29 30.51
N ARG A 220 9.63 -0.83 29.35
CA ARG A 220 10.44 -0.01 28.42
C ARG A 220 10.46 1.48 28.78
N PHE A 221 9.63 1.92 29.73
CA PHE A 221 9.51 3.34 30.05
C PHE A 221 10.71 3.82 30.86
N ASP A 222 11.39 4.82 30.33
CA ASP A 222 12.44 5.55 31.01
C ASP A 222 12.04 7.02 31.16
N LEU A 223 11.73 7.42 32.40
CA LEU A 223 11.33 8.80 32.73
C LEU A 223 12.46 9.82 32.55
N SER A 224 13.70 9.37 32.35
CA SER A 224 14.83 10.24 32.03
C SER A 224 15.02 10.45 30.52
N GLY A 225 14.31 9.67 29.68
CA GLY A 225 14.32 9.82 28.22
C GLY A 225 13.71 11.14 27.77
N LEU A 226 13.86 11.49 26.49
CA LEU A 226 13.19 12.67 25.91
C LEU A 226 11.75 12.34 25.46
N ASP A 227 11.49 11.06 25.17
CA ASP A 227 10.27 10.62 24.49
C ASP A 227 9.22 10.02 25.43
N PHE A 228 9.46 9.98 26.75
CA PHE A 228 8.57 9.31 27.72
C PHE A 228 7.12 9.81 27.68
N ALA A 229 6.91 11.08 27.34
CA ALA A 229 5.59 11.68 27.17
C ALA A 229 4.88 11.15 25.91
N GLU A 230 5.62 11.00 24.81
CA GLU A 230 5.13 10.45 23.56
C GLU A 230 4.86 8.95 23.73
N ASP A 231 5.77 8.20 24.34
CA ASP A 231 5.61 6.77 24.64
C ASP A 231 4.33 6.48 25.46
N ALA A 232 4.06 7.30 26.48
CA ALA A 232 2.86 7.18 27.31
C ALA A 232 1.59 7.46 26.50
N SER A 233 1.65 8.46 25.63
CA SER A 233 0.54 8.85 24.76
C SER A 233 0.27 7.78 23.69
N THR A 234 1.31 7.24 23.05
CA THR A 234 1.20 6.14 22.07
C THR A 234 0.65 4.88 22.71
N LEU A 235 1.08 4.54 23.92
CA LEU A 235 0.50 3.39 24.63
C LEU A 235 -0.96 3.63 24.99
N ALA A 236 -1.32 4.82 25.46
CA ALA A 236 -2.71 5.18 25.75
C ALA A 236 -3.60 5.14 24.49
N ASP A 237 -3.09 5.65 23.37
CA ASP A 237 -3.77 5.61 22.07
C ASP A 237 -4.03 4.18 21.60
N ALA A 238 -3.04 3.29 21.74
CA ALA A 238 -3.19 1.87 21.42
C ALA A 238 -4.22 1.12 22.30
N MET A 239 -4.58 1.68 23.47
CA MET A 239 -5.54 1.07 24.41
C MET A 239 -6.98 1.55 24.22
N VAL A 240 -7.19 2.71 23.58
CA VAL A 240 -8.51 3.32 23.38
C VAL A 240 -8.96 3.10 21.93
N ASN A 241 -10.11 2.45 21.75
CA ASN A 241 -10.64 2.16 20.41
C ASN A 241 -11.42 3.35 19.85
N ASP A 242 -11.01 3.87 18.70
CA ASP A 242 -11.71 4.91 17.96
C ASP A 242 -12.52 4.28 16.81
N GLU A 243 -13.77 3.87 17.07
CA GLU A 243 -14.60 3.31 16.00
C GLU A 243 -14.98 4.37 14.95
N PRO A 244 -14.73 4.13 13.64
CA PRO A 244 -15.07 5.07 12.58
C PRO A 244 -16.58 5.33 12.50
N GLY A 245 -17.00 6.58 12.67
CA GLY A 245 -18.41 7.01 12.53
C GLY A 245 -19.04 7.59 13.80
N MET A 246 -18.38 7.49 14.95
CA MET A 246 -18.88 7.99 16.24
C MET A 246 -18.31 9.40 16.57
N SER A 247 -18.68 10.42 15.77
CA SER A 247 -18.15 11.78 15.92
C SER A 247 -18.42 12.45 17.29
N GLY A 248 -19.43 11.99 18.02
CA GLY A 248 -19.71 12.42 19.40
C GLY A 248 -18.81 11.80 20.47
N GLU A 249 -18.14 10.68 20.16
CA GLU A 249 -17.29 9.92 21.11
C GLU A 249 -15.82 10.34 21.05
N ALA A 250 -15.39 10.95 19.93
CA ALA A 250 -14.01 11.40 19.75
C ALA A 250 -13.51 12.31 20.88
N HIS A 251 -14.35 13.22 21.39
CA HIS A 251 -13.97 14.06 22.53
C HIS A 251 -13.71 13.23 23.80
N TRP A 252 -14.55 12.24 24.07
CA TRP A 252 -14.41 11.37 25.25
C TRP A 252 -13.18 10.47 25.14
N ASN A 253 -12.87 9.98 23.94
CA ASN A 253 -11.70 9.16 23.68
C ASN A 253 -10.40 9.93 23.91
N GLU A 254 -10.29 11.16 23.40
CA GLU A 254 -9.11 12.00 23.63
C GLU A 254 -8.89 12.32 25.12
N GLU A 255 -9.98 12.48 25.87
CA GLU A 255 -9.91 12.70 27.32
C GLU A 255 -9.53 11.43 28.09
N ALA A 256 -10.01 10.27 27.65
CA ALA A 256 -9.61 8.97 28.21
C ALA A 256 -8.13 8.70 27.94
N LYS A 257 -7.64 8.92 26.71
CA LYS A 257 -6.23 8.78 26.35
C LYS A 257 -5.33 9.67 27.21
N ALA A 258 -5.71 10.94 27.39
CA ALA A 258 -4.95 11.88 28.23
C ALA A 258 -4.87 11.43 29.70
N LEU A 259 -5.98 10.93 30.26
CA LEU A 259 -6.01 10.38 31.61
C LEU A 259 -5.14 9.13 31.73
N ILE A 260 -5.27 8.18 30.80
CA ILE A 260 -4.51 6.93 30.78
C ILE A 260 -3.01 7.21 30.68
N ALA A 261 -2.59 8.12 29.79
CA ALA A 261 -1.19 8.53 29.69
C ALA A 261 -0.67 9.10 31.01
N GLY A 262 -1.44 9.97 31.68
CA GLY A 262 -1.08 10.51 32.99
C GLY A 262 -0.96 9.45 34.09
N LEU A 263 -1.87 8.47 34.10
CA LEU A 263 -1.82 7.35 35.05
C LEU A 263 -0.64 6.41 34.77
N ILE A 264 -0.31 6.14 33.50
CA ILE A 264 0.89 5.38 33.13
C ILE A 264 2.13 6.07 33.68
N LEU A 265 2.29 7.38 33.46
CA LEU A 265 3.42 8.14 33.99
C LEU A 265 3.48 8.08 35.53
N ARG A 266 2.33 8.22 36.19
CA ARG A 266 2.24 8.10 37.66
C ARG A 266 2.71 6.72 38.14
N ILE A 267 2.30 5.65 37.48
CA ILE A 267 2.68 4.28 37.82
C ILE A 267 4.19 4.10 37.64
N VAL A 268 4.73 4.48 36.49
CA VAL A 268 6.17 4.35 36.21
C VAL A 268 7.00 5.17 37.21
N ALA A 269 6.50 6.33 37.66
CA ALA A 269 7.27 7.22 38.52
C ALA A 269 7.20 6.85 40.01
N HIS A 270 6.03 6.48 40.53
CA HIS A 270 5.80 6.28 41.96
C HIS A 270 5.64 4.82 42.41
N GLU A 271 5.22 3.91 41.52
CA GLU A 271 5.01 2.53 41.92
C GLU A 271 6.33 1.74 41.89
N PRO A 272 6.53 0.81 42.83
CA PRO A 272 7.67 -0.11 42.79
C PRO A 272 7.59 -1.00 41.54
N ASN A 273 8.74 -1.52 41.09
CA ASN A 273 8.86 -2.26 39.83
C ASN A 273 7.84 -3.41 39.67
N ASN A 274 7.49 -4.12 40.74
CA ASN A 274 6.49 -5.20 40.71
C ASN A 274 5.04 -4.72 40.49
N ARG A 275 4.77 -3.42 40.64
CA ARG A 275 3.47 -2.77 40.38
C ARG A 275 3.50 -1.87 39.15
N ARG A 276 4.62 -1.81 38.42
CA ARG A 276 4.71 -1.09 37.13
C ARG A 276 4.11 -1.91 36.00
N ASN A 277 2.83 -2.23 36.06
CA ASN A 277 2.16 -3.02 35.03
C ASN A 277 0.73 -2.52 34.74
N LEU A 278 0.14 -3.02 33.66
CA LEU A 278 -1.23 -2.65 33.26
C LEU A 278 -2.31 -3.15 34.24
N GLY A 279 -1.99 -4.12 35.11
CA GLY A 279 -2.87 -4.53 36.21
C GLY A 279 -3.09 -3.41 37.21
N THR A 280 -2.03 -2.69 37.59
CA THR A 280 -2.11 -1.50 38.44
C THR A 280 -2.83 -0.34 37.74
N LEU A 281 -2.65 -0.16 36.42
CA LEU A 281 -3.44 0.82 35.66
C LEU A 281 -4.93 0.51 35.72
N ARG A 282 -5.32 -0.76 35.55
CA ARG A 282 -6.72 -1.19 35.70
C ARG A 282 -7.22 -0.95 37.13
N GLU A 283 -6.42 -1.24 38.14
CA GLU A 283 -6.76 -0.97 39.55
C GLU A 283 -7.08 0.52 39.74
N TYR A 284 -6.19 1.42 39.29
CA TYR A 284 -6.38 2.87 39.38
C TYR A 284 -7.64 3.36 38.67
N LEU A 285 -7.90 2.86 37.46
CA LEU A 285 -9.08 3.22 36.66
C LEU A 285 -10.41 2.72 37.26
N THR A 286 -10.36 1.73 38.15
CA THR A 286 -11.55 1.09 38.75
C THR A 286 -11.70 1.38 40.25
N LEU A 287 -10.92 2.31 40.79
CA LEU A 287 -11.07 2.80 42.15
C LEU A 287 -12.46 3.42 42.40
N ALA A 288 -12.92 3.32 43.65
CA ALA A 288 -14.12 4.04 44.08
C ALA A 288 -13.93 5.56 43.89
N PRO A 289 -15.00 6.35 43.61
CA PRO A 289 -14.87 7.77 43.31
C PRO A 289 -14.07 8.58 44.33
N GLU A 290 -14.22 8.31 45.62
CA GLU A 290 -13.47 9.00 46.69
C GLU A 290 -11.97 8.70 46.61
N GLN A 291 -11.61 7.43 46.40
CA GLN A 291 -10.22 6.98 46.28
C GLN A 291 -9.59 7.46 44.97
N PHE A 292 -10.35 7.46 43.88
CA PHE A 292 -9.89 7.98 42.60
C PHE A 292 -9.62 9.49 42.67
N ASN A 293 -10.50 10.27 43.31
CA ASN A 293 -10.27 11.70 43.55
C ASN A 293 -9.05 11.94 44.44
N ALA A 294 -8.80 11.09 45.45
CA ALA A 294 -7.59 11.16 46.26
C ALA A 294 -6.32 10.86 45.42
N LEU A 295 -6.37 9.87 44.53
CA LEU A 295 -5.29 9.55 43.59
C LEU A 295 -4.97 10.74 42.68
N LEU A 296 -6.00 11.40 42.12
CA LEU A 296 -5.81 12.59 41.28
C LEU A 296 -5.21 13.76 42.05
N LYS A 297 -5.60 13.96 43.32
CA LYS A 297 -4.97 14.98 44.17
C LYS A 297 -3.49 14.70 44.41
N GLN A 298 -3.12 13.46 44.70
CA GLN A 298 -1.70 13.06 44.80
C GLN A 298 -0.94 13.32 43.49
N MET A 299 -1.58 13.09 42.34
CA MET A 299 -0.99 13.41 41.04
C MET A 299 -0.77 14.91 40.82
N GLN A 300 -1.61 15.79 41.38
CA GLN A 300 -1.43 17.24 41.29
C GLN A 300 -0.21 17.75 42.09
N GLU A 301 0.19 17.02 43.13
CA GLU A 301 1.26 17.42 44.05
C GLU A 301 2.67 17.05 43.57
N THR A 302 2.80 16.30 42.46
CA THR A 302 4.10 15.85 41.94
C THR A 302 4.56 16.67 40.72
N ASP A 303 5.85 17.03 40.73
CA ASP A 303 6.54 17.70 39.61
C ASP A 303 7.29 16.70 38.70
N GLU A 304 7.21 15.40 38.98
CA GLU A 304 7.83 14.36 38.18
C GLU A 304 7.28 14.33 36.75
N ALA A 305 8.03 13.69 35.83
CA ALA A 305 7.67 13.62 34.42
C ALA A 305 7.44 15.05 33.82
N ALA A 306 8.25 16.02 34.25
CA ALA A 306 8.13 17.45 33.88
C ALA A 306 6.73 18.04 34.14
N GLY A 307 6.10 17.62 35.25
CA GLY A 307 4.75 18.02 35.65
C GLY A 307 3.63 17.49 34.76
N LEU A 308 3.90 16.53 33.86
CA LEU A 308 2.88 15.92 33.01
C LEU A 308 1.82 15.17 33.82
N ILE A 309 2.24 14.51 34.91
CA ILE A 309 1.35 13.80 35.83
C ILE A 309 0.33 14.79 36.44
N ALA A 310 0.81 15.92 36.96
CA ALA A 310 -0.05 16.97 37.51
C ALA A 310 -0.97 17.60 36.47
N ARG A 311 -0.48 17.84 35.25
CA ARG A 311 -1.31 18.37 34.14
C ARG A 311 -2.46 17.43 33.76
N ALA A 312 -2.21 16.12 33.70
CA ALA A 312 -3.24 15.13 33.41
C ALA A 312 -4.34 15.12 34.51
N ALA A 313 -3.94 15.19 35.78
CA ALA A 313 -4.89 15.26 36.89
C ALA A 313 -5.71 16.56 36.89
N ASN A 314 -5.05 17.71 36.68
CA ASN A 314 -5.72 19.01 36.57
C ASN A 314 -6.77 19.04 35.46
N ARG A 315 -6.44 18.46 34.29
CA ARG A 315 -7.37 18.35 33.15
C ARG A 315 -8.62 17.55 33.51
N HIS A 316 -8.49 16.47 34.27
CA HIS A 316 -9.63 15.65 34.69
C HIS A 316 -10.47 16.33 35.78
N LEU A 317 -9.82 16.91 36.80
CA LEU A 317 -10.50 17.56 37.94
C LEU A 317 -11.20 18.87 37.56
N GLY A 318 -10.71 19.58 36.54
CA GLY A 318 -11.29 20.85 36.06
C GLY A 318 -12.68 20.71 35.41
N LYS A 319 -13.22 19.49 35.27
CA LYS A 319 -14.49 19.23 34.59
C LYS A 319 -15.69 19.11 35.53
N ALA A 320 -16.89 19.31 34.98
CA ALA A 320 -18.14 19.07 35.71
C ALA A 320 -18.29 17.60 36.11
N ASP A 321 -18.91 17.31 37.27
CA ASP A 321 -19.03 15.94 37.83
C ASP A 321 -19.64 14.94 36.83
N ARG A 322 -20.58 15.39 35.99
CA ARG A 322 -21.27 14.57 34.99
C ARG A 322 -20.34 14.13 33.84
N GLU A 323 -19.36 14.95 33.47
CA GLU A 323 -18.39 14.66 32.41
C GLU A 323 -17.26 13.73 32.93
N ARG A 324 -16.93 13.83 34.22
CA ARG A 324 -15.96 12.93 34.88
C ARG A 324 -16.46 11.49 34.95
N LEU A 325 -17.75 11.29 35.22
CA LEU A 325 -18.37 9.96 35.25
C LEU A 325 -18.52 9.34 33.85
N ALA A 326 -18.87 10.13 32.84
CA ALA A 326 -19.01 9.63 31.46
C ALA A 326 -17.66 9.19 30.87
N SER A 327 -16.60 9.98 31.07
CA SER A 327 -15.24 9.65 30.61
C SER A 327 -14.61 8.44 31.30
N SER A 328 -14.99 8.17 32.56
CA SER A 328 -14.46 7.02 33.33
C SER A 328 -15.23 5.72 33.11
N LEU A 329 -16.57 5.76 33.02
CA LEU A 329 -17.42 4.57 33.02
C LEU A 329 -17.78 4.03 31.63
N GLN A 330 -17.99 4.89 30.62
CA GLN A 330 -18.55 4.43 29.34
C GLN A 330 -17.53 3.81 28.38
N HIS A 331 -16.24 4.16 28.48
CA HIS A 331 -15.21 3.73 27.51
C HIS A 331 -14.14 2.79 28.09
N ASN A 332 -13.87 2.83 29.40
CA ASN A 332 -12.75 2.10 29.99
C ASN A 332 -13.09 0.68 30.47
N ALA A 333 -14.34 0.40 30.86
CA ALA A 333 -14.68 -0.84 31.57
C ALA A 333 -14.78 -2.09 30.67
N THR A 334 -15.24 -1.94 29.43
CA THR A 334 -15.52 -3.07 28.53
C THR A 334 -14.29 -3.53 27.75
N HIS A 335 -13.46 -2.61 27.27
CA HIS A 335 -12.26 -2.97 26.49
C HIS A 335 -11.04 -3.28 27.35
N ILE A 336 -10.80 -2.56 28.45
CA ILE A 336 -9.64 -2.86 29.32
C ILE A 336 -9.80 -4.23 30.00
N SER A 337 -11.02 -4.75 30.18
CA SER A 337 -11.25 -6.09 30.75
C SER A 337 -10.71 -7.22 29.86
N SER A 338 -10.91 -7.14 28.53
CA SER A 338 -10.39 -8.14 27.59
C SER A 338 -8.90 -7.90 27.29
N THR A 339 -8.49 -6.64 27.17
CA THR A 339 -7.11 -6.26 26.85
C THR A 339 -6.18 -6.49 28.04
N ALA A 340 -6.53 -6.07 29.26
CA ALA A 340 -5.66 -6.27 30.44
C ALA A 340 -5.39 -7.75 30.75
N HIS A 341 -6.31 -8.68 30.46
CA HIS A 341 -6.03 -10.12 30.54
C HIS A 341 -4.94 -10.56 29.56
N VAL A 342 -4.91 -9.97 28.36
CA VAL A 342 -3.90 -10.25 27.34
C VAL A 342 -2.50 -9.81 27.77
N TRP A 343 -2.43 -8.74 28.57
CA TRP A 343 -1.16 -8.12 28.99
C TRP A 343 -0.80 -8.40 30.46
N SER A 344 -1.63 -9.10 31.25
CA SER A 344 -1.38 -9.33 32.68
C SER A 344 -0.48 -10.53 33.00
N LEU A 345 0.32 -11.02 32.04
CA LEU A 345 1.34 -12.05 32.29
C LEU A 345 2.57 -11.48 33.02
N SER A 346 2.39 -10.59 33.99
CA SER A 346 3.40 -9.76 34.66
C SER A 346 4.27 -10.51 35.70
N LEU A 347 4.40 -11.84 35.65
CA LEU A 347 5.13 -12.62 36.66
C LEU A 347 6.19 -13.57 36.08
N ALA A 348 6.54 -13.45 34.80
CA ALA A 348 7.67 -14.19 34.20
C ALA A 348 8.66 -13.23 33.53
N ASP A 349 9.89 -13.71 33.31
CA ASP A 349 11.04 -12.91 32.86
C ASP A 349 10.73 -12.03 31.62
N PRO A 350 11.04 -10.73 31.65
CA PRO A 350 10.66 -9.79 30.60
C PRO A 350 11.45 -10.03 29.30
N ILE A 351 10.75 -9.96 28.17
CA ILE A 351 11.34 -10.05 26.83
C ILE A 351 12.04 -8.72 26.51
N SER A 352 13.38 -8.72 26.44
CA SER A 352 14.14 -7.58 25.91
C SER A 352 14.19 -7.63 24.38
N ILE A 353 13.41 -6.78 23.70
CA ILE A 353 13.43 -6.68 22.23
C ILE A 353 14.47 -5.63 21.82
N LEU A 354 15.57 -6.05 21.19
CA LEU A 354 16.65 -5.19 20.71
C LEU A 354 16.23 -4.35 19.47
N PRO A 355 16.74 -3.13 19.29
CA PRO A 355 16.20 -2.14 18.34
C PRO A 355 16.62 -2.30 16.85
N THR A 356 17.03 -3.49 16.41
CA THR A 356 17.43 -3.72 15.00
C THR A 356 16.83 -5.01 14.46
N LEU A 357 15.50 -5.01 14.27
CA LEU A 357 14.78 -6.15 13.71
C LEU A 357 14.13 -5.76 12.38
N ASN A 358 14.48 -6.48 11.32
CA ASN A 358 13.74 -6.47 10.07
C ASN A 358 12.53 -7.41 10.26
N ILE A 359 11.38 -6.83 10.66
CA ILE A 359 10.19 -7.56 11.10
C ILE A 359 9.24 -7.78 9.93
N ALA A 360 8.81 -9.03 9.74
CA ALA A 360 7.65 -9.37 8.91
C ALA A 360 6.45 -9.72 9.81
N THR A 361 5.29 -9.12 9.55
CA THR A 361 4.04 -9.45 10.25
C THR A 361 3.25 -10.46 9.41
N LEU A 362 2.91 -11.61 10.00
CA LEU A 362 2.04 -12.61 9.40
C LEU A 362 0.76 -12.70 10.22
N GLN A 363 -0.39 -12.45 9.60
CA GLN A 363 -1.69 -12.51 10.25
C GLN A 363 -2.60 -13.55 9.56
N CYS A 364 -3.22 -14.39 10.36
CA CYS A 364 -4.30 -15.28 9.92
C CYS A 364 -5.63 -14.60 10.24
N SER A 365 -6.41 -14.22 9.21
CA SER A 365 -7.80 -13.78 9.38
C SER A 365 -8.79 -14.93 9.46
#